data_AF-A0A6C0DMY3-F1
#
_entry.id   AF-A0A6C0DMY3-F1
#
_cell.length_a   1.000
_cell.length_b   1.000
_cell.length_c   1.000
_cell.angle_alpha   90.00
_cell.angle_beta   90.00
_cell.angle_gamma   90.00
#
_symmetry.space_group_name_H-M   'P 1'
#
loop_
_entity.id
_entity.type
_entity.pdbx_description
1 polymer ?
#
loop_
_entity_poly.entity_id
_entity_poly.type
_entity_poly.pdbx_seq_one_letter_code
_entity_poly.pdbx_strand_id
1 'polypeptide(L)'
;MFSFSEFRDTIQTPNLAFLTGVVELIRQKCVDVVNKIKQADYQALGMQAFMYYTIAAANVETFALRLYSNYPFVKDAVDKSIYFQKYLTAQLYNAEIEPLRTNWICTSMLLKRDPYRYVGDAYSFIESYEFMNLSSINHETMEPFFIENYKESVDCGNSFVTNHKYVKEILVTMKVGDTYISTMRFGDTPSSLPGDFRIPKQPLKYKFLSVEYKHPLMKKSVVLKLSPDIYYENNEILSMGFVKRALEHQMENYIFDDTYTLQILDSDVHSFVLKSNQYVVLEAYTYKIMDKIRPVVQSDSN
;
A
#
# COMPACT_ATOMS: atom_id res chain seq x y z
N MET A 1 -11.82 4.83 -100.59
CA MET A 1 -12.12 3.66 -99.75
C MET A 1 -11.01 3.60 -98.72
N PHE A 2 -11.25 4.12 -97.51
CA PHE A 2 -10.26 4.03 -96.42
C PHE A 2 -10.16 2.57 -95.97
N SER A 3 -8.95 2.02 -95.87
CA SER A 3 -8.77 0.63 -95.47
C SER A 3 -9.09 0.45 -93.98
N PHE A 4 -9.68 -0.70 -93.61
CA PHE A 4 -10.03 -1.01 -92.21
C PHE A 4 -8.79 -1.05 -91.29
N SER A 5 -7.60 -1.25 -91.86
CA SER A 5 -6.30 -1.13 -91.18
C SER A 5 -5.95 0.32 -90.85
N GLU A 6 -6.15 1.28 -91.77
CA GLU A 6 -5.88 2.70 -91.51
C GLU A 6 -6.84 3.28 -90.47
N PHE A 7 -8.11 2.87 -90.46
CA PHE A 7 -9.08 3.30 -89.44
C PHE A 7 -8.76 2.73 -88.05
N ARG A 8 -8.26 1.50 -87.99
CA ARG A 8 -7.83 0.84 -86.75
C ARG A 8 -6.57 1.52 -86.17
N ASP A 9 -5.58 1.83 -86.99
CA ASP A 9 -4.35 2.49 -86.56
C ASP A 9 -4.60 3.95 -86.15
N THR A 10 -5.49 4.67 -86.83
CA THR A 10 -5.84 6.08 -86.53
C THR A 10 -6.62 6.25 -85.22
N ILE A 11 -7.36 5.21 -84.78
CA ILE A 11 -8.17 5.25 -83.55
C ILE A 11 -7.47 4.54 -82.37
N GLN A 12 -6.68 3.48 -82.61
CA GLN A 12 -6.00 2.76 -81.53
C GLN A 12 -4.77 3.51 -80.98
N THR A 13 -4.01 4.20 -81.82
CA THR A 13 -2.81 4.94 -81.36
C THR A 13 -3.10 6.12 -80.44
N PRO A 14 -4.08 7.01 -80.69
CA PRO A 14 -4.37 8.11 -79.75
C PRO A 14 -5.00 7.63 -78.44
N ASN A 15 -5.81 6.57 -78.48
CA ASN A 15 -6.41 5.98 -77.27
C ASN A 15 -5.36 5.29 -76.39
N LEU A 16 -4.40 4.59 -77.00
CA LEU A 16 -3.29 3.97 -76.28
C LEU A 16 -2.38 5.03 -75.65
N ALA A 17 -2.05 6.09 -76.40
CA ALA A 17 -1.25 7.21 -75.91
C ALA A 17 -1.92 7.95 -74.73
N PHE A 18 -3.23 8.19 -74.83
CA PHE A 18 -4.04 8.77 -73.75
C PHE A 18 -4.06 7.87 -72.50
N LEU A 19 -4.29 6.56 -72.67
CA LEU A 19 -4.26 5.59 -71.57
C LEU A 19 -2.88 5.54 -70.90
N THR A 20 -1.78 5.50 -71.66
CA THR A 20 -0.43 5.57 -71.10
C THR A 20 -0.18 6.89 -70.36
N GLY A 21 -0.67 8.02 -70.87
CA GLY A 21 -0.54 9.31 -70.20
C GLY A 21 -1.29 9.36 -68.86
N VAL A 22 -2.51 8.81 -68.81
CA VAL A 22 -3.30 8.72 -67.57
C VAL A 22 -2.63 7.79 -66.56
N VAL A 23 -2.13 6.63 -67.00
CA VAL A 23 -1.44 5.66 -66.14
C VAL A 23 -0.15 6.25 -65.56
N GLU A 24 0.64 6.97 -66.35
CA GLU A 24 1.89 7.57 -65.85
C GLU A 24 1.61 8.71 -64.87
N LEU A 25 0.54 9.49 -65.09
CA LEU A 25 0.13 10.56 -64.18
C LEU A 25 -0.37 10.00 -62.83
N ILE A 26 -1.11 8.89 -62.86
CA ILE A 26 -1.50 8.16 -61.63
C ILE A 26 -0.27 7.62 -60.91
N ARG A 27 0.65 6.99 -61.65
CA ARG A 27 1.91 6.46 -61.10
C ARG A 27 2.75 7.55 -60.44
N GLN A 28 2.91 8.71 -61.08
CA GLN A 28 3.61 9.86 -60.52
C GLN A 28 2.94 10.36 -59.24
N LYS A 29 1.61 10.52 -59.25
CA LYS A 29 0.85 10.92 -58.06
C LYS A 29 1.00 9.91 -56.91
N CYS A 30 1.00 8.61 -57.20
CA CYS A 30 1.22 7.57 -56.19
C CYS A 30 2.63 7.66 -55.60
N VAL A 31 3.65 7.86 -56.42
CA VAL A 31 5.04 8.03 -55.97
C VAL A 31 5.18 9.29 -55.10
N ASP A 32 4.56 10.41 -55.50
CA ASP A 32 4.56 11.64 -54.72
C ASP A 32 3.89 11.48 -53.35
N VAL A 33 2.77 10.75 -53.29
CA VAL A 33 2.09 10.43 -52.03
C VAL A 33 2.95 9.54 -51.14
N VAL A 34 3.57 8.49 -51.71
CA VAL A 34 4.48 7.61 -50.97
C VAL A 34 5.70 8.37 -50.45
N ASN A 35 6.26 9.29 -51.24
CA ASN A 35 7.39 10.12 -50.83
C ASN A 35 6.99 11.09 -49.72
N LYS A 36 5.80 11.70 -49.79
CA LYS A 36 5.26 12.54 -48.71
C LYS A 36 5.05 11.75 -47.42
N ILE A 37 4.55 10.52 -47.51
CA ILE A 37 4.39 9.61 -46.36
C ILE A 37 5.77 9.23 -45.78
N LYS A 38 6.74 8.88 -46.63
CA LYS A 38 8.10 8.51 -46.18
C LYS A 38 8.90 9.67 -45.58
N GLN A 39 8.65 10.89 -46.04
CA GLN A 39 9.32 12.10 -45.55
C GLN A 39 8.62 12.72 -44.32
N ALA A 40 7.44 12.22 -43.93
CA ALA A 40 6.78 12.65 -42.72
C ALA A 40 7.56 12.17 -41.49
N ASP A 41 7.92 13.10 -40.62
CA ASP A 41 8.60 12.79 -39.36
C ASP A 41 7.58 12.31 -38.31
N TYR A 42 7.26 11.03 -38.38
CA TYR A 42 6.36 10.37 -37.44
C TYR A 42 6.90 10.36 -36.00
N GLN A 43 8.21 10.46 -35.80
CA GLN A 43 8.79 10.55 -34.46
C GLN A 43 8.50 11.91 -33.84
N ALA A 44 8.67 13.00 -34.59
CA ALA A 44 8.31 14.34 -34.14
C ALA A 44 6.80 14.46 -33.84
N LEU A 45 5.94 13.94 -34.73
CA LEU A 45 4.49 13.92 -34.51
C LEU A 45 4.10 13.10 -33.27
N GLY A 46 4.71 11.92 -33.10
CA GLY A 46 4.50 11.07 -31.93
C GLY A 46 4.92 11.76 -30.63
N MET A 47 6.08 12.43 -30.63
CA MET A 47 6.56 13.19 -29.47
C MET A 47 5.64 14.36 -29.12
N GLN A 48 5.13 15.09 -30.11
CA GLN A 48 4.16 16.17 -29.88
C GLN A 48 2.85 15.64 -29.29
N ALA A 49 2.32 14.55 -29.83
CA ALA A 49 1.11 13.91 -29.30
C ALA A 49 1.31 13.44 -27.86
N PHE A 50 2.45 12.81 -27.56
CA PHE A 50 2.81 12.40 -26.20
C PHE A 50 2.90 13.59 -25.24
N MET A 51 3.58 14.67 -25.64
CA MET A 51 3.69 15.90 -24.84
C MET A 51 2.32 16.55 -24.58
N TYR A 52 1.43 16.57 -25.58
CA TYR A 52 0.08 17.08 -25.39
C TYR A 52 -0.71 16.22 -24.40
N TYR A 53 -0.61 14.89 -24.52
CA TYR A 53 -1.23 13.95 -23.60
C TYR A 53 -0.73 14.14 -22.15
N THR A 54 0.59 14.23 -21.94
CA THR A 54 1.15 14.39 -20.58
C THR A 54 0.71 15.69 -19.94
N ILE A 55 0.68 16.80 -20.69
CA ILE A 55 0.17 18.09 -20.20
C ILE A 55 -1.33 17.99 -19.88
N ALA A 56 -2.13 17.40 -20.76
CA ALA A 56 -3.57 17.23 -20.53
C ALA A 56 -3.84 16.37 -19.29
N ALA A 57 -3.11 15.25 -19.13
CA ALA A 57 -3.21 14.38 -17.97
C ALA A 57 -2.85 15.12 -16.67
N ALA A 58 -1.73 15.87 -16.65
CA ALA A 58 -1.32 16.66 -15.49
C ALA A 58 -2.34 17.76 -15.12
N ASN A 59 -2.96 18.40 -16.11
CA ASN A 59 -4.02 19.38 -15.88
C ASN A 59 -5.28 18.75 -15.29
N VAL A 60 -5.68 17.58 -15.78
CA VAL A 60 -6.81 16.82 -15.24
C VAL A 60 -6.53 16.39 -13.80
N GLU A 61 -5.33 15.88 -13.51
CA GLU A 61 -4.91 15.50 -12.16
C GLU A 61 -4.96 16.69 -11.21
N THR A 62 -4.37 17.82 -11.61
CA THR A 62 -4.36 19.07 -10.82
C THR A 62 -5.79 19.55 -10.55
N PHE A 63 -6.67 19.49 -11.56
CA PHE A 63 -8.07 19.87 -11.40
C PHE A 63 -8.82 18.91 -10.46
N ALA A 64 -8.63 17.60 -10.60
CA ALA A 64 -9.23 16.59 -9.73
C ALA A 64 -8.77 16.75 -8.27
N LEU A 65 -7.47 16.97 -8.04
CA LEU A 65 -6.93 17.27 -6.71
C LEU A 65 -7.54 18.55 -6.15
N ARG A 66 -7.69 19.60 -6.96
CA ARG A 66 -8.35 20.84 -6.55
C ARG A 66 -9.80 20.59 -6.14
N LEU A 67 -10.54 19.75 -6.87
CA LEU A 67 -11.91 19.42 -6.51
C LEU A 67 -11.96 18.65 -5.18
N TYR A 68 -11.11 17.64 -5.03
CA TYR A 68 -10.99 16.83 -3.83
C TYR A 68 -10.64 17.67 -2.59
N SER A 69 -9.69 18.59 -2.70
CA SER A 69 -9.22 19.40 -1.56
C SER A 69 -10.19 20.53 -1.17
N ASN A 70 -10.92 21.12 -2.12
CA ASN A 70 -11.76 22.31 -1.84
C ASN A 70 -13.22 22.00 -1.57
N TYR A 71 -13.73 20.83 -1.98
CA TYR A 71 -15.14 20.49 -1.86
C TYR A 71 -15.34 19.25 -0.96
N PRO A 72 -15.80 19.42 0.30
CA PRO A 72 -15.97 18.31 1.24
C PRO A 72 -16.87 17.18 0.74
N PHE A 73 -17.91 17.50 -0.05
CA PHE A 73 -18.79 16.49 -0.64
C PHE A 73 -18.07 15.62 -1.69
N VAL A 74 -17.15 16.21 -2.46
CA VAL A 74 -16.35 15.47 -3.45
C VAL A 74 -15.41 14.53 -2.72
N LYS A 75 -14.72 15.05 -1.69
CA LYS A 75 -13.85 14.25 -0.83
C LYS A 75 -14.58 13.05 -0.25
N ASP A 76 -15.72 13.28 0.42
CA ASP A 76 -16.52 12.22 1.04
C ASP A 76 -16.99 11.16 0.03
N ALA A 77 -17.45 11.57 -1.17
CA ALA A 77 -17.88 10.65 -2.21
C ALA A 77 -16.73 9.80 -2.76
N VAL A 78 -15.56 10.41 -3.00
CA VAL A 78 -14.35 9.73 -3.46
C VAL A 78 -13.85 8.74 -2.40
N ASP A 79 -13.72 9.19 -1.15
CA ASP A 79 -13.25 8.36 -0.03
C ASP A 79 -14.14 7.12 0.18
N LYS A 80 -15.47 7.29 0.14
CA LYS A 80 -16.44 6.18 0.23
C LYS A 80 -16.33 5.22 -0.94
N SER A 81 -16.11 5.74 -2.15
CA SER A 81 -16.00 4.92 -3.37
C SER A 81 -14.73 4.06 -3.36
N ILE A 82 -13.59 4.67 -2.98
CA ILE A 82 -12.31 3.96 -2.79
C ILE A 82 -12.46 2.90 -1.71
N TYR A 83 -13.10 3.25 -0.59
CA TYR A 83 -13.33 2.31 0.50
C TYR A 83 -14.24 1.16 0.10
N PHE A 84 -15.32 1.42 -0.63
CA PHE A 84 -16.23 0.39 -1.12
C PHE A 84 -15.50 -0.63 -2.01
N GLN A 85 -14.62 -0.17 -2.90
CA GLN A 85 -13.77 -1.05 -3.70
C GLN A 85 -12.84 -1.90 -2.81
N LYS A 86 -12.18 -1.29 -1.83
CA LYS A 86 -11.32 -2.02 -0.87
C LYS A 86 -12.11 -3.06 -0.10
N TYR A 87 -13.30 -2.70 0.39
CA TYR A 87 -14.20 -3.58 1.13
C TYR A 87 -14.62 -4.78 0.30
N LEU A 88 -15.07 -4.58 -0.94
CA LEU A 88 -15.42 -5.68 -1.84
C LEU A 88 -14.24 -6.62 -2.05
N THR A 89 -13.04 -6.06 -2.23
CA THR A 89 -11.84 -6.88 -2.42
C THR A 89 -11.50 -7.65 -1.15
N ALA A 90 -11.55 -7.03 0.02
CA ALA A 90 -11.32 -7.69 1.31
C ALA A 90 -12.30 -8.85 1.52
N GLN A 91 -13.59 -8.66 1.21
CA GLN A 91 -14.60 -9.73 1.30
C GLN A 91 -14.32 -10.90 0.34
N LEU A 92 -13.89 -10.62 -0.91
CA LEU A 92 -13.57 -11.67 -1.88
C LEU A 92 -12.38 -12.54 -1.47
N TYR A 93 -11.41 -11.97 -0.77
CA TYR A 93 -10.20 -12.66 -0.32
C TYR A 93 -10.23 -13.06 1.16
N ASN A 94 -11.35 -12.86 1.85
CA ASN A 94 -11.50 -13.08 3.29
C ASN A 94 -10.40 -12.38 4.12
N ALA A 95 -10.04 -11.16 3.70
CA ALA A 95 -9.09 -10.30 4.39
C ALA A 95 -9.82 -9.33 5.33
N GLU A 96 -9.15 -8.92 6.39
CA GLU A 96 -9.61 -7.85 7.28
C GLU A 96 -9.50 -6.48 6.59
N ILE A 97 -10.30 -5.53 7.06
CA ILE A 97 -10.30 -4.15 6.56
C ILE A 97 -10.51 -3.18 7.72
N GLU A 98 -9.68 -2.14 7.76
CA GLU A 98 -9.83 -1.06 8.73
C GLU A 98 -11.12 -0.27 8.50
N PRO A 99 -11.72 0.34 9.54
CA PRO A 99 -12.87 1.22 9.37
C PRO A 99 -12.58 2.42 8.46
N LEU A 100 -13.60 2.86 7.72
CA LEU A 100 -13.55 4.09 6.90
C LEU A 100 -13.27 5.35 7.74
N ARG A 101 -13.79 5.41 8.97
CA ARG A 101 -13.66 6.58 9.85
C ARG A 101 -12.23 6.67 10.41
N THR A 102 -11.81 7.89 10.74
CA THR A 102 -10.56 8.16 11.47
C THR A 102 -10.83 8.32 12.96
N ASN A 103 -9.79 8.55 13.77
CA ASN A 103 -9.90 8.83 15.21
C ASN A 103 -10.43 7.61 15.98
N TRP A 104 -9.73 6.50 15.82
CA TRP A 104 -9.99 5.25 16.51
C TRP A 104 -8.74 4.72 17.18
N ILE A 105 -8.96 3.86 18.17
CA ILE A 105 -7.93 3.00 18.75
C ILE A 105 -8.33 1.57 18.44
N CYS A 106 -7.39 0.80 17.90
CA CYS A 106 -7.55 -0.61 17.65
C CYS A 106 -6.67 -1.38 18.63
N THR A 107 -7.30 -2.28 19.37
CA THR A 107 -6.61 -3.26 20.21
C THR A 107 -6.61 -4.58 19.47
N SER A 108 -5.43 -4.99 19.04
CA SER A 108 -5.20 -6.26 18.35
C SER A 108 -4.55 -7.26 19.30
N MET A 109 -5.22 -8.37 19.56
CA MET A 109 -4.77 -9.39 20.49
C MET A 109 -4.29 -10.64 19.76
N LEU A 110 -3.04 -11.01 19.97
CA LEU A 110 -2.46 -12.25 19.45
C LEU A 110 -2.46 -13.32 20.55
N LEU A 111 -3.24 -14.38 20.33
CA LEU A 111 -3.39 -15.51 21.24
C LEU A 111 -2.59 -16.70 20.71
N LYS A 112 -1.81 -17.37 21.57
CA LYS A 112 -1.19 -18.66 21.25
C LYS A 112 -2.05 -19.79 21.79
N ARG A 113 -2.52 -20.66 20.90
CA ARG A 113 -3.31 -21.85 21.24
C ARG A 113 -2.41 -22.99 21.67
N ASP A 114 -2.96 -23.89 22.49
CA ASP A 114 -2.31 -25.15 22.85
C ASP A 114 -2.40 -26.11 21.65
N PRO A 115 -1.27 -26.47 21.02
CA PRO A 115 -1.26 -27.30 19.81
C PRO A 115 -1.73 -28.74 20.09
N TYR A 116 -1.72 -29.19 21.34
CA TYR A 116 -2.18 -30.54 21.70
C TYR A 116 -3.70 -30.65 21.85
N ARG A 117 -4.39 -29.51 21.98
CA ARG A 117 -5.85 -29.47 22.24
C ARG A 117 -6.68 -29.10 21.02
N TYR A 118 -6.10 -28.38 20.06
CA TYR A 118 -6.81 -27.83 18.91
C TYR A 118 -6.09 -28.15 17.61
N VAL A 119 -6.84 -28.53 16.59
CA VAL A 119 -6.35 -28.67 15.21
C VAL A 119 -6.51 -27.32 14.50
N GLY A 120 -5.52 -26.93 13.69
CA GLY A 120 -5.52 -25.68 12.92
C GLY A 120 -4.37 -24.76 13.31
N ASP A 121 -4.57 -23.45 13.13
CA ASP A 121 -3.53 -22.46 13.36
C ASP A 121 -3.13 -22.38 14.83
N ALA A 122 -1.82 -22.32 15.07
CA ALA A 122 -1.23 -22.18 16.41
C ALA A 122 -1.55 -20.82 17.05
N TYR A 123 -1.99 -19.84 16.26
CA TYR A 123 -2.28 -18.48 16.67
C TYR A 123 -3.70 -18.07 16.31
N SER A 124 -4.32 -17.25 17.16
CA SER A 124 -5.55 -16.52 16.84
C SER A 124 -5.31 -15.04 16.97
N PHE A 125 -5.97 -14.29 16.11
CA PHE A 125 -5.88 -12.86 16.08
C PHE A 125 -7.27 -12.27 16.22
N ILE A 126 -7.41 -11.25 17.06
CA ILE A 126 -8.68 -10.58 17.34
C ILE A 126 -8.40 -9.07 17.29
N GLU A 127 -9.18 -8.34 16.51
CA GLU A 127 -9.14 -6.88 16.49
C GLU A 127 -10.44 -6.30 17.05
N SER A 128 -10.31 -5.28 17.89
CA SER A 128 -11.43 -4.45 18.34
C SER A 128 -11.14 -3.00 18.02
N TYR A 129 -12.07 -2.32 17.36
CA TYR A 129 -11.96 -0.91 17.00
C TYR A 129 -12.88 -0.07 17.89
N GLU A 130 -12.29 0.87 18.61
CA GLU A 130 -13.00 1.82 19.48
C GLU A 130 -12.88 3.22 18.89
N PHE A 131 -14.01 3.89 18.68
CA PHE A 131 -14.06 5.24 18.12
C PHE A 131 -14.10 6.28 19.22
N MET A 132 -13.21 7.26 19.14
CA MET A 132 -13.11 8.29 20.15
C MET A 132 -14.27 9.29 20.06
N ASN A 133 -14.89 9.60 21.20
CA ASN A 133 -16.04 10.50 21.24
C ASN A 133 -15.59 11.97 21.22
N LEU A 134 -15.44 12.54 20.04
CA LEU A 134 -15.04 13.95 19.90
C LEU A 134 -16.10 14.94 20.40
N SER A 135 -17.36 14.51 20.60
CA SER A 135 -18.43 15.39 21.06
C SER A 135 -18.38 15.70 22.56
N SER A 136 -17.59 14.94 23.34
CA SER A 136 -17.43 15.17 24.79
C SER A 136 -16.32 16.16 25.14
N ILE A 137 -15.64 16.77 24.15
CA ILE A 137 -14.47 17.63 24.38
C ILE A 137 -14.91 19.11 24.46
N ASN A 138 -14.54 19.78 25.55
CA ASN A 138 -14.56 21.25 25.61
C ASN A 138 -13.41 21.80 24.76
N HIS A 139 -13.73 22.67 23.80
CA HIS A 139 -12.97 23.07 22.61
C HIS A 139 -11.52 23.59 22.73
N GLU A 140 -10.83 23.48 23.87
CA GLU A 140 -9.51 24.14 24.04
C GLU A 140 -8.35 23.37 23.39
N THR A 141 -8.23 22.04 23.57
CA THR A 141 -7.25 21.21 22.82
C THR A 141 -7.67 19.73 22.73
N MET A 142 -7.57 19.12 21.54
CA MET A 142 -7.89 17.69 21.32
C MET A 142 -6.72 16.74 21.63
N GLU A 143 -5.48 17.26 21.62
CA GLU A 143 -4.26 16.45 21.78
C GLU A 143 -4.19 15.71 23.13
N PRO A 144 -4.47 16.35 24.30
CA PRO A 144 -4.48 15.64 25.59
C PRO A 144 -5.50 14.51 25.63
N PHE A 145 -6.70 14.74 25.07
CA PHE A 145 -7.75 13.73 25.01
C PHE A 145 -7.29 12.49 24.24
N PHE A 146 -6.67 12.65 23.07
CA PHE A 146 -6.13 11.52 22.31
C PHE A 146 -5.03 10.78 23.07
N ILE A 147 -4.13 11.50 23.74
CA ILE A 147 -3.06 10.92 24.54
C ILE A 147 -3.61 10.11 25.71
N GLU A 148 -4.61 10.63 26.42
CA GLU A 148 -5.25 9.96 27.56
C GLU A 148 -5.95 8.67 27.14
N ASN A 149 -6.77 8.71 26.08
CA ASN A 149 -7.42 7.50 25.54
C ASN A 149 -6.38 6.46 25.10
N TYR A 150 -5.30 6.90 24.44
CA TYR A 150 -4.24 5.97 24.02
C TYR A 150 -3.52 5.34 25.22
N LYS A 151 -3.16 6.13 26.23
CA LYS A 151 -2.55 5.64 27.47
C LYS A 151 -3.46 4.63 28.17
N GLU A 152 -4.75 4.92 28.29
CA GLU A 152 -5.74 4.01 28.87
C GLU A 152 -5.80 2.68 28.13
N SER A 153 -5.91 2.69 26.79
CA SER A 153 -5.94 1.45 26.00
C SER A 153 -4.64 0.65 26.13
N VAL A 154 -3.49 1.33 26.22
CA VAL A 154 -2.20 0.70 26.41
C VAL A 154 -2.06 0.08 27.80
N ASP A 155 -2.46 0.78 28.86
CA ASP A 155 -2.44 0.29 30.24
C ASP A 155 -3.41 -0.90 30.44
N CYS A 156 -4.57 -0.84 29.78
CA CYS A 156 -5.53 -1.94 29.70
C CYS A 156 -4.89 -3.16 29.01
N GLY A 157 -4.29 -2.98 27.83
CA GLY A 157 -3.59 -4.04 27.12
C GLY A 157 -2.47 -4.67 27.95
N ASN A 158 -1.69 -3.84 28.65
CA ASN A 158 -0.64 -4.32 29.54
C ASN A 158 -1.20 -5.17 30.70
N SER A 159 -2.32 -4.75 31.29
CA SER A 159 -3.02 -5.50 32.34
C SER A 159 -3.53 -6.86 31.84
N PHE A 160 -4.00 -6.96 30.60
CA PHE A 160 -4.42 -8.24 30.03
C PHE A 160 -3.25 -9.20 29.77
N VAL A 161 -2.19 -8.70 29.14
CA VAL A 161 -1.00 -9.48 28.79
C VAL A 161 -0.32 -10.08 30.01
N THR A 162 -0.18 -9.30 31.08
CA THR A 162 0.48 -9.72 32.33
C THR A 162 -0.31 -10.81 33.07
N ASN A 163 -1.64 -10.82 32.95
CA ASN A 163 -2.50 -11.73 33.68
C ASN A 163 -2.95 -12.96 32.88
N HIS A 164 -2.73 -13.00 31.56
CA HIS A 164 -3.30 -14.06 30.71
C HIS A 164 -2.25 -14.85 29.92
N LYS A 165 -1.97 -16.08 30.37
CA LYS A 165 -0.91 -16.96 29.84
C LYS A 165 -0.98 -17.27 28.33
N TYR A 166 -2.16 -17.17 27.71
CA TYR A 166 -2.33 -17.44 26.28
C TYR A 166 -2.18 -16.18 25.41
N VAL A 167 -2.20 -14.98 26.01
CA VAL A 167 -1.96 -13.75 25.26
C VAL A 167 -0.46 -13.66 25.01
N LYS A 168 -0.08 -13.74 23.74
CA LYS A 168 1.32 -13.65 23.32
C LYS A 168 1.76 -12.19 23.21
N GLU A 169 0.88 -11.35 22.68
CA GLU A 169 1.10 -9.94 22.44
C GLU A 169 -0.23 -9.21 22.31
N ILE A 170 -0.30 -7.98 22.79
CA ILE A 170 -1.33 -7.01 22.43
C ILE A 170 -0.67 -5.85 21.71
N LEU A 171 -1.14 -5.56 20.50
CA LEU A 171 -0.77 -4.37 19.73
C LEU A 171 -1.88 -3.34 19.88
N VAL A 172 -1.52 -2.14 20.33
CA VAL A 172 -2.44 -1.00 20.42
C VAL A 172 -2.05 0.01 19.34
N THR A 173 -2.94 0.18 18.37
CA THR A 173 -2.76 1.10 17.25
C THR A 173 -3.79 2.21 17.33
N MET A 174 -3.34 3.45 17.43
CA MET A 174 -4.21 4.63 17.35
C MET A 174 -4.05 5.29 15.99
N LYS A 175 -5.18 5.67 15.38
CA LYS A 175 -5.21 6.50 14.18
C LYS A 175 -5.84 7.85 14.48
N VAL A 176 -5.07 8.93 14.39
CA VAL A 176 -5.57 10.32 14.52
C VAL A 176 -5.35 11.04 13.19
N GLY A 177 -6.45 11.38 12.52
CA GLY A 177 -6.38 11.80 11.11
C GLY A 177 -5.77 10.68 10.25
N ASP A 178 -4.63 10.97 9.61
CA ASP A 178 -3.87 9.99 8.82
C ASP A 178 -2.72 9.35 9.61
N THR A 179 -2.32 9.93 10.75
CA THR A 179 -1.18 9.47 11.55
C THR A 179 -1.52 8.19 12.32
N TYR A 180 -0.67 7.17 12.19
CA TYR A 180 -0.73 5.94 12.97
C TYR A 180 0.30 5.96 14.08
N ILE A 181 -0.13 5.60 15.28
CA ILE A 181 0.73 5.40 16.45
C ILE A 181 0.55 3.98 16.94
N SER A 182 1.63 3.22 17.02
CA SER A 182 1.58 1.80 17.38
C SER A 182 2.56 1.50 18.51
N THR A 183 2.07 0.77 19.51
CA THR A 183 2.83 0.27 20.65
C THR A 183 2.37 -1.15 20.91
N MET A 184 3.26 -2.05 21.30
CA MET A 184 2.89 -3.40 21.73
C MET A 184 3.22 -3.67 23.18
N ARG A 185 2.50 -4.64 23.73
CA ARG A 185 2.66 -5.15 25.09
C ARG A 185 2.77 -6.67 25.05
N PHE A 186 3.76 -7.20 25.75
CA PHE A 186 4.04 -8.61 26.02
C PHE A 186 4.48 -8.77 27.49
N GLY A 187 4.57 -10.00 28.00
CA GLY A 187 4.60 -10.30 29.45
C GLY A 187 5.58 -9.48 30.32
N ASP A 188 6.71 -9.04 29.77
CA ASP A 188 7.78 -8.32 30.49
C ASP A 188 7.89 -6.83 30.12
N THR A 189 6.88 -6.28 29.43
CA THR A 189 6.94 -4.88 28.97
C THR A 189 6.71 -3.92 30.14
N PRO A 190 7.37 -2.75 30.19
CA PRO A 190 7.08 -1.73 31.18
C PRO A 190 5.59 -1.40 31.23
N SER A 191 5.09 -1.06 32.43
CA SER A 191 3.67 -1.05 32.72
C SER A 191 2.87 0.01 31.96
N SER A 192 3.52 1.11 31.56
CA SER A 192 2.87 2.27 30.97
C SER A 192 3.75 2.93 29.90
N LEU A 193 3.14 3.79 29.10
CA LEU A 193 3.89 4.74 28.27
C LEU A 193 4.68 5.73 29.14
N PRO A 194 5.75 6.36 28.62
CA PRO A 194 6.42 7.48 29.28
C PRO A 194 5.42 8.58 29.65
N GLY A 195 5.59 9.17 30.83
CA GLY A 195 4.69 10.23 31.32
C GLY A 195 4.61 11.42 30.37
N ASP A 196 5.72 11.74 29.72
CA ASP A 196 5.92 12.80 28.73
C ASP A 196 5.62 12.39 27.28
N PHE A 197 4.94 11.25 27.05
CA PHE A 197 4.48 10.84 25.72
C PHE A 197 3.68 11.96 25.04
N ARG A 198 4.00 12.22 23.78
CA ARG A 198 3.35 13.20 22.92
C ARG A 198 3.04 12.58 21.57
N ILE A 199 1.99 13.06 20.92
CA ILE A 199 1.68 12.68 19.55
C ILE A 199 2.76 13.30 18.64
N PRO A 200 3.53 12.49 17.90
CA PRO A 200 4.58 13.00 17.04
C PRO A 200 3.97 13.83 15.90
N LYS A 201 4.50 15.03 15.70
CA LYS A 201 3.92 16.03 14.77
C LYS A 201 4.49 15.96 13.36
N GLN A 202 5.65 15.34 13.20
CA GLN A 202 6.36 15.27 11.92
C GLN A 202 6.70 13.82 11.57
N PRO A 203 6.47 13.41 10.32
CA PRO A 203 6.92 12.11 9.86
C PRO A 203 8.44 12.06 9.77
N LEU A 204 8.99 10.86 9.94
CA LEU A 204 10.41 10.58 9.78
C LEU A 204 10.81 10.66 8.30
N LYS A 205 12.06 11.06 8.07
CA LYS A 205 12.59 11.25 6.71
C LYS A 205 13.01 9.94 6.04
N TYR A 206 13.38 8.95 6.82
CA TYR A 206 13.77 7.63 6.33
C TYR A 206 12.57 6.68 6.36
N LYS A 207 12.60 5.66 5.48
CA LYS A 207 11.58 4.62 5.37
C LYS A 207 12.22 3.29 4.99
N PHE A 208 11.60 2.19 5.32
CA PHE A 208 11.95 0.91 4.71
C PHE A 208 11.48 0.90 3.25
N LEU A 209 12.38 0.56 2.34
CA LEU A 209 12.10 0.42 0.91
C LEU A 209 11.30 -0.84 0.64
N SER A 210 11.60 -1.93 1.36
CA SER A 210 10.81 -3.16 1.31
C SER A 210 10.84 -3.90 2.64
N VAL A 211 9.74 -4.59 2.93
CA VAL A 211 9.61 -5.54 4.04
C VAL A 211 8.96 -6.80 3.47
N GLU A 212 9.75 -7.87 3.36
CA GLU A 212 9.30 -9.15 2.83
C GLU A 212 9.13 -10.18 3.93
N TYR A 213 7.91 -10.68 4.08
CA TYR A 213 7.60 -11.81 4.95
C TYR A 213 8.02 -13.14 4.31
N LYS A 214 8.77 -13.95 5.06
CA LYS A 214 9.19 -15.30 4.63
C LYS A 214 8.92 -16.33 5.71
N HIS A 215 8.36 -17.46 5.30
CA HIS A 215 8.10 -18.60 6.14
C HIS A 215 8.76 -19.87 5.54
N PRO A 216 9.42 -20.74 6.32
CA PRO A 216 10.10 -21.94 5.81
C PRO A 216 9.18 -22.88 5.00
N LEU A 217 7.91 -22.94 5.36
CA LEU A 217 6.88 -23.75 4.69
C LEU A 217 6.22 -23.05 3.49
N MET A 218 6.60 -21.81 3.17
CA MET A 218 6.07 -21.06 2.03
C MET A 218 7.10 -20.94 0.91
N LYS A 219 6.67 -21.20 -0.34
CA LYS A 219 7.54 -21.06 -1.52
C LYS A 219 7.73 -19.60 -1.97
N LYS A 220 6.75 -18.74 -1.69
CA LYS A 220 6.73 -17.33 -2.08
C LYS A 220 6.77 -16.46 -0.84
N SER A 221 7.52 -15.37 -0.89
CA SER A 221 7.42 -14.29 0.12
C SER A 221 6.18 -13.44 -0.14
N VAL A 222 5.71 -12.80 0.92
CA VAL A 222 4.63 -11.79 0.86
C VAL A 222 5.26 -10.42 1.14
N VAL A 223 4.99 -9.44 0.29
CA VAL A 223 5.50 -8.07 0.51
C VAL A 223 4.54 -7.33 1.44
N LEU A 224 4.99 -6.98 2.64
CA LEU A 224 4.21 -6.23 3.60
C LEU A 224 4.23 -4.74 3.22
N LYS A 225 3.08 -4.23 2.76
CA LYS A 225 2.93 -2.81 2.42
C LYS A 225 2.73 -1.99 3.69
N LEU A 226 3.79 -1.30 4.10
CA LEU A 226 3.74 -0.37 5.23
C LEU A 226 3.19 0.98 4.79
N SER A 227 2.20 1.51 5.51
CA SER A 227 1.71 2.87 5.25
C SER A 227 2.83 3.90 5.53
N PRO A 228 3.01 4.93 4.68
CA PRO A 228 3.88 6.06 4.99
C PRO A 228 3.57 6.72 6.34
N ASP A 229 2.32 6.60 6.80
CA ASP A 229 1.82 7.29 7.99
C ASP A 229 2.14 6.55 9.31
N ILE A 230 2.87 5.43 9.25
CA ILE A 230 3.43 4.77 10.45
C ILE A 230 4.83 5.28 10.80
N TYR A 231 5.47 6.04 9.90
CA TYR A 231 6.85 6.49 10.09
C TYR A 231 6.90 7.73 10.96
N TYR A 232 6.64 7.54 12.24
CA TYR A 232 6.71 8.58 13.28
C TYR A 232 7.58 8.09 14.44
N GLU A 233 8.24 9.03 15.11
CA GLU A 233 9.10 8.72 16.26
C GLU A 233 8.34 7.99 17.37
N ASN A 234 9.02 7.04 18.01
CA ASN A 234 8.52 6.14 19.06
C ASN A 234 7.48 5.11 18.61
N ASN A 235 7.16 5.02 17.32
CA ASN A 235 6.34 3.91 16.84
C ASN A 235 7.10 2.60 16.94
N GLU A 236 6.42 1.61 17.50
CA GLU A 236 6.86 0.24 17.57
C GLU A 236 6.17 -0.56 16.47
N ILE A 237 6.95 -1.07 15.51
CA ILE A 237 6.44 -1.73 14.31
C ILE A 237 7.12 -3.08 14.10
N LEU A 238 6.55 -3.88 13.19
CA LEU A 238 7.09 -5.18 12.77
C LEU A 238 7.25 -6.20 13.91
N SER A 239 6.57 -5.98 15.04
CA SER A 239 6.35 -7.00 16.05
C SER A 239 5.50 -8.15 15.48
N MET A 240 5.49 -9.30 16.15
CA MET A 240 4.62 -10.44 15.82
C MET A 240 3.14 -10.07 15.64
N GLY A 241 2.55 -9.27 16.53
CA GLY A 241 1.18 -8.80 16.39
C GLY A 241 1.01 -7.85 15.21
N PHE A 242 1.97 -6.96 14.97
CA PHE A 242 1.97 -6.05 13.82
C PHE A 242 2.05 -6.82 12.49
N VAL A 243 2.94 -7.81 12.40
CA VAL A 243 3.10 -8.66 11.22
C VAL A 243 1.83 -9.47 10.99
N LYS A 244 1.24 -10.05 12.05
CA LYS A 244 -0.02 -10.78 11.92
C LYS A 244 -1.13 -9.88 11.40
N ARG A 245 -1.29 -8.67 11.94
CA ARG A 245 -2.22 -7.65 11.43
C ARG A 245 -1.99 -7.38 9.95
N ALA A 246 -0.75 -7.09 9.55
CA ALA A 246 -0.43 -6.81 8.15
C ALA A 246 -0.76 -7.99 7.22
N LEU A 247 -0.62 -9.23 7.69
CA LEU A 247 -0.97 -10.44 6.95
C LEU A 247 -2.49 -10.68 6.87
N GLU A 248 -3.26 -10.32 7.90
CA GLU A 248 -4.73 -10.42 7.86
C GLU A 248 -5.36 -9.35 6.93
N HIS A 249 -4.70 -8.20 6.75
CA HIS A 249 -5.18 -7.09 5.92
C HIS A 249 -4.69 -7.13 4.45
N GLN A 250 -4.17 -8.27 4.00
CA GLN A 250 -3.67 -8.46 2.63
C GLN A 250 -4.27 -9.74 2.00
N MET A 251 -4.07 -9.93 0.69
CA MET A 251 -4.84 -10.89 -0.13
C MET A 251 -4.09 -12.19 -0.46
N GLU A 252 -2.80 -12.27 -0.17
CA GLU A 252 -1.96 -13.44 -0.40
C GLU A 252 -2.11 -14.46 0.73
N ASN A 253 -2.06 -15.74 0.40
CA ASN A 253 -2.08 -16.80 1.41
C ASN A 253 -0.76 -16.82 2.19
N TYR A 254 -0.84 -17.10 3.48
CA TYR A 254 0.33 -17.18 4.35
C TYR A 254 0.19 -18.26 5.41
N ILE A 255 1.33 -18.71 5.95
CA ILE A 255 1.44 -19.58 7.11
C ILE A 255 2.10 -18.74 8.20
N PHE A 256 1.57 -18.76 9.43
CA PHE A 256 2.06 -17.92 10.51
C PHE A 256 2.40 -18.73 11.78
N ASP A 257 3.66 -18.73 12.17
CA ASP A 257 4.16 -19.26 13.44
C ASP A 257 5.37 -18.46 13.96
N ASP A 258 6.18 -18.97 14.88
CA ASP A 258 7.39 -18.26 15.37
C ASP A 258 8.66 -18.52 14.54
N THR A 259 8.57 -19.23 13.41
CA THR A 259 9.69 -19.55 12.51
C THR A 259 9.82 -18.57 11.34
N TYR A 260 8.87 -17.66 11.15
CA TYR A 260 8.96 -16.65 10.10
C TYR A 260 10.11 -15.68 10.34
N THR A 261 10.55 -15.07 9.24
CA THR A 261 11.51 -13.97 9.24
C THR A 261 11.03 -12.85 8.32
N LEU A 262 11.45 -11.62 8.58
CA LEU A 262 11.27 -10.50 7.67
C LEU A 262 12.62 -10.16 7.03
N GLN A 263 12.66 -10.04 5.71
CA GLN A 263 13.79 -9.44 5.01
C GLN A 263 13.47 -7.98 4.75
N ILE A 264 14.29 -7.08 5.29
CA ILE A 264 14.04 -5.64 5.27
C ILE A 264 15.16 -4.97 4.50
N LEU A 265 14.78 -4.10 3.56
CA LEU A 265 15.68 -3.18 2.87
C LEU A 265 15.38 -1.77 3.37
N ASP A 266 16.35 -1.10 3.98
CA ASP A 266 16.20 0.27 4.45
C ASP A 266 16.52 1.32 3.37
N SER A 267 16.33 2.60 3.72
CA SER A 267 16.57 3.73 2.82
C SER A 267 18.03 3.89 2.40
N ASP A 268 18.97 3.33 3.17
CA ASP A 268 20.39 3.33 2.87
C ASP A 268 20.81 2.06 2.10
N VAL A 269 19.83 1.28 1.63
CA VAL A 269 20.00 0.04 0.86
C VAL A 269 20.70 -1.06 1.67
N HIS A 270 20.70 -0.96 3.00
CA HIS A 270 21.16 -2.03 3.86
C HIS A 270 20.04 -3.07 4.02
N SER A 271 20.42 -4.33 3.83
CA SER A 271 19.52 -5.47 4.01
C SER A 271 19.81 -6.16 5.33
N PHE A 272 18.77 -6.43 6.11
CA PHE A 272 18.86 -7.20 7.34
C PHE A 272 17.65 -8.10 7.52
N VAL A 273 17.78 -9.06 8.44
CA VAL A 273 16.73 -10.04 8.75
C VAL A 273 16.22 -9.81 10.16
N LEU A 274 14.92 -9.59 10.29
CA LEU A 274 14.22 -9.51 11.57
C LEU A 274 13.57 -10.86 11.88
N LYS A 275 13.84 -11.40 13.07
CA LYS A 275 13.20 -12.64 13.54
C LYS A 275 11.84 -12.37 14.18
N SER A 276 11.00 -13.41 14.30
CA SER A 276 9.66 -13.31 14.90
C SER A 276 9.64 -12.80 16.36
N ASN A 277 10.74 -12.98 17.09
CA ASN A 277 10.92 -12.51 18.47
C ASN A 277 11.48 -11.08 18.54
N GLN A 278 11.67 -10.41 17.41
CA GLN A 278 12.21 -9.06 17.33
C GLN A 278 11.14 -8.08 16.85
N TYR A 279 11.42 -6.79 17.02
CA TYR A 279 10.60 -5.70 16.53
C TYR A 279 11.47 -4.47 16.27
N VAL A 280 10.89 -3.45 15.66
CA VAL A 280 11.57 -2.19 15.35
C VAL A 280 10.93 -1.06 16.15
N VAL A 281 11.76 -0.22 16.76
CA VAL A 281 11.37 1.10 17.30
C VAL A 281 11.92 2.16 16.38
N LEU A 282 11.07 3.08 15.94
CA LEU A 282 11.47 4.21 15.10
C LEU A 282 11.95 5.39 15.96
N GLU A 283 13.12 5.93 15.67
CA GLU A 283 13.68 7.12 16.33
C GLU A 283 13.77 8.28 15.33
N ALA A 284 14.03 9.50 15.81
CA ALA A 284 14.07 10.71 14.97
C ALA A 284 14.93 10.60 13.69
N TYR A 285 16.04 9.84 13.73
CA TYR A 285 17.02 9.76 12.63
C TYR A 285 17.40 8.34 12.23
N THR A 286 16.94 7.32 12.95
CA THR A 286 17.31 5.91 12.72
C THR A 286 16.30 5.00 13.39
N TYR A 287 16.47 3.69 13.26
CA TYR A 287 15.63 2.69 13.90
C TYR A 287 16.46 1.78 14.81
N LYS A 288 15.83 1.23 15.84
CA LYS A 288 16.42 0.23 16.73
C LYS A 288 15.71 -1.10 16.58
N ILE A 289 16.50 -2.17 16.49
CA ILE A 289 16.00 -3.54 16.57
C ILE A 289 16.00 -3.94 18.04
N MET A 290 14.86 -4.40 18.52
CA MET A 290 14.65 -4.79 19.91
C MET A 290 14.26 -6.27 19.97
N ASP A 291 14.79 -7.00 20.96
CA ASP A 291 14.40 -8.37 21.25
C ASP A 291 13.27 -8.40 22.29
N LYS A 292 12.26 -9.24 22.07
CA LYS A 292 11.30 -9.61 23.10
C LYS A 292 11.99 -10.64 23.99
N ILE A 293 12.46 -10.21 25.15
CA ILE A 293 13.04 -11.12 26.15
C ILE A 293 11.97 -12.17 26.47
N ARG A 294 12.29 -13.46 26.30
CA ARG A 294 11.57 -14.54 26.98
C ARG A 294 12.42 -14.91 28.19
N PRO A 295 11.87 -14.98 29.41
CA PRO A 295 12.54 -15.72 30.46
C PRO A 295 12.63 -17.17 29.97
N VAL A 296 13.86 -17.68 29.89
CA VAL A 296 14.07 -19.12 29.82
C VAL A 296 13.60 -19.67 31.15
N VAL A 297 12.38 -20.20 31.23
CA VAL A 297 12.02 -21.07 32.35
C VAL A 297 12.79 -22.36 32.11
N GLN A 298 13.96 -22.47 32.75
CA GLN A 298 14.56 -23.75 33.05
C GLN A 298 13.50 -24.53 33.85
N SER A 299 12.94 -25.56 33.24
CA SER A 299 12.25 -26.60 33.98
C SER A 299 13.32 -27.36 34.74
N ASP A 300 13.64 -26.90 35.95
CA ASP A 300 14.33 -27.73 36.92
C ASP A 300 13.37 -28.85 37.29
N SER A 301 13.68 -30.03 36.75
CA SER A 301 13.21 -31.31 37.21
C SER A 301 13.57 -31.48 38.69
N ASN A 302 12.55 -31.49 39.55
CA ASN A 302 12.57 -32.19 40.83
C ASN A 302 11.66 -33.41 40.72
#